data_AF-A0A101FLP8-F1
#
_entry.id   AF-A0A101FLP8-F1
#
_cell.length_a   1.000
_cell.length_b   1.000
_cell.length_c   1.000
_cell.angle_alpha   90.00
_cell.angle_beta   90.00
_cell.angle_gamma   90.00
#
_symmetry.space_group_name_H-M   'P 1'
#
loop_
_entity.id
_entity.type
_entity.pdbx_description
1 polymer ?
#
loop_
_entity_poly.entity_id
_entity_poly.type
_entity_poly.pdbx_seq_one_letter_code
_entity_poly.pdbx_strand_id
1 'polypeptide(L)'
;MAVVFELMSKGNVARLPDDMEIDGLPKDMPSLVILLMPYNRALVGTEVFGFHEKWIWGKLGDREWSEIVLYDEQPHTFRIDTFGVVTIGAEGITQLRRHLLAQLSPPGDHLSTLALLSDLLKRNAIILPTPPPSWNQTWSLIERDRALLLAYWGLRWALTWDLQDMVRRLKLWILKAKDAFDEVNRMPRIWFSITGEPSEVALSDWGNLGFGREHLRHLEAEGSNPTVIRIGGGYFLQYWQHHRRTRDPLVYRVWLYLPTPLWEELRDHYLLSLTEVIQASWGYLEAVDAEKQMSLYSKEKDPSRSCASV
;
A
#
# COMPACT_ATOMS: atom_id res chain seq x y z
N MET A 1 -4.63 19.64 16.00
CA MET A 1 -3.86 19.73 17.24
C MET A 1 -2.69 18.79 17.10
N ALA A 2 -1.49 19.22 17.46
CA ALA A 2 -0.30 18.38 17.39
C ALA A 2 -0.41 17.23 18.39
N VAL A 3 0.10 16.05 18.01
CA VAL A 3 0.24 14.92 18.95
C VAL A 3 1.66 14.93 19.48
N VAL A 4 1.81 14.93 20.80
CA VAL A 4 3.11 15.06 21.46
C VAL A 4 3.53 13.73 22.09
N PHE A 5 4.79 13.38 21.93
CA PHE A 5 5.44 12.19 22.50
C PHE A 5 6.74 12.56 23.21
N GLU A 6 7.14 11.73 24.16
CA GLU A 6 8.46 11.72 24.78
C GLU A 6 9.19 10.41 24.47
N LEU A 7 10.49 10.50 24.17
CA LEU A 7 11.35 9.34 23.98
C LEU A 7 11.81 8.77 25.34
N MET A 8 11.48 7.51 25.59
CA MET A 8 11.85 6.78 26.79
C MET A 8 13.23 6.14 26.66
N SER A 9 13.86 5.83 27.79
CA SER A 9 15.23 5.28 27.89
C SER A 9 15.48 3.96 27.14
N LYS A 10 14.43 3.20 26.79
CA LYS A 10 14.52 1.95 26.02
C LYS A 10 14.26 2.13 24.51
N GLY A 11 14.12 3.36 24.04
CA GLY A 11 13.78 3.67 22.65
C GLY A 11 12.28 3.60 22.33
N ASN A 12 11.44 3.37 23.35
CA ASN A 12 9.98 3.43 23.21
C ASN A 12 9.50 4.89 23.29
N VAL A 13 8.31 5.16 22.77
CA VAL A 13 7.70 6.50 22.84
C VAL A 13 6.49 6.48 23.78
N ALA A 14 6.30 7.55 24.54
CA ALA A 14 5.15 7.73 25.43
C ALA A 14 4.37 8.97 25.00
N ARG A 15 3.04 8.87 24.90
CA ARG A 15 2.19 10.01 24.52
C ARG A 15 2.05 10.97 25.70
N LEU A 16 2.27 12.26 25.41
CA LEU A 16 2.05 13.37 26.33
C LEU A 16 0.69 14.05 26.04
N PRO A 17 0.20 14.93 26.93
CA PRO A 17 -1.00 15.71 26.68
C PRO A 17 -0.91 16.54 25.38
N ASP A 18 -1.98 16.53 24.58
CA ASP A 18 -2.01 17.17 23.25
C ASP A 18 -2.10 18.72 23.33
N ASP A 19 -2.37 19.28 24.52
CA ASP A 19 -2.48 20.71 24.82
C ASP A 19 -1.15 21.33 25.32
N MET A 20 -0.07 20.55 25.31
CA MET A 20 1.25 21.00 25.74
C MET A 20 1.83 22.02 24.76
N GLU A 21 2.08 23.25 25.23
CA GLU A 21 2.84 24.25 24.48
C GLU A 21 4.34 23.91 24.51
N ILE A 22 4.97 23.89 23.33
CA ILE A 22 6.39 23.57 23.17
C ILE A 22 7.08 24.74 22.47
N ASP A 23 7.94 25.43 23.21
CA ASP A 23 8.73 26.54 22.71
C ASP A 23 9.87 26.05 21.79
N GLY A 24 10.19 26.86 20.77
CA GLY A 24 11.35 26.64 19.91
C GLY A 24 11.15 25.67 18.75
N LEU A 25 9.90 25.30 18.43
CA LEU A 25 9.56 24.57 17.21
C LEU A 25 9.67 25.45 15.95
N PRO A 26 9.91 24.85 14.77
CA PRO A 26 9.85 25.57 13.50
C PRO A 26 8.48 26.22 13.28
N LYS A 27 8.46 27.53 12.99
CA LYS A 27 7.22 28.29 12.79
C LYS A 27 6.72 28.28 11.35
N ASP A 28 7.59 27.94 10.41
CA ASP A 28 7.31 28.02 8.97
C ASP A 28 6.47 26.83 8.46
N MET A 29 6.25 25.81 9.30
CA MET A 29 5.53 24.59 8.94
C MET A 29 4.65 24.11 10.11
N PRO A 30 3.50 23.47 9.83
CA PRO A 30 2.67 22.90 10.87
C PRO A 30 3.38 21.73 11.57
N SER A 31 3.41 21.75 12.90
CA SER A 31 3.89 20.62 13.69
C SER A 31 2.71 19.70 14.01
N LEU A 32 2.59 18.56 13.31
CA LEU A 32 1.46 17.64 13.45
C LEU A 32 1.75 16.52 14.45
N VAL A 33 3.00 16.05 14.48
CA VAL A 33 3.49 15.07 15.44
C VAL A 33 4.83 15.56 15.98
N ILE A 34 5.03 15.52 17.29
CA ILE A 34 6.25 15.99 17.94
C ILE A 34 6.76 14.88 18.85
N LEU A 35 8.02 14.51 18.72
CA LEU A 35 8.73 13.65 19.66
C LEU A 35 9.83 14.45 20.34
N LEU A 36 9.70 14.63 21.65
CA LEU A 36 10.73 15.20 22.51
C LEU A 36 11.81 14.15 22.79
N MET A 37 13.06 14.55 22.58
CA MET A 37 14.23 13.69 22.73
C MET A 37 15.25 14.31 23.71
N PRO A 38 16.15 13.50 24.29
CA PRO A 38 17.23 14.00 25.14
C PRO A 38 18.05 15.12 24.48
N TYR A 39 18.70 15.94 25.32
CA TYR A 39 19.59 17.04 24.90
C TYR A 39 18.87 18.18 24.15
N ASN A 40 17.64 18.49 24.56
CA ASN A 40 16.81 19.54 23.97
C ASN A 40 16.61 19.36 22.46
N ARG A 41 16.49 18.10 22.02
CA ARG A 41 16.24 17.73 20.64
C ARG A 41 14.78 17.38 20.46
N ALA A 42 14.27 17.59 19.25
CA ALA A 42 12.97 17.08 18.88
C ALA A 42 12.97 16.58 17.44
N LEU A 43 12.05 15.65 17.19
CA LEU A 43 11.70 15.15 15.88
C LEU A 43 10.26 15.61 15.61
N VAL A 44 10.05 16.27 14.49
CA VAL A 44 8.77 16.87 14.11
C VAL A 44 8.30 16.23 12.81
N GLY A 45 7.12 15.64 12.86
CA GLY A 45 6.35 15.19 11.71
C GLY A 45 5.46 16.33 11.21
N THR A 46 5.58 16.61 9.92
CA THR A 46 4.82 17.64 9.21
C THR A 46 4.32 17.09 7.87
N GLU A 47 3.60 17.91 7.13
CA GLU A 47 3.05 17.57 5.82
C GLU A 47 3.74 18.34 4.69
N VAL A 48 3.78 17.71 3.52
CA VAL A 48 4.11 18.33 2.26
C VAL A 48 2.92 18.10 1.32
N PHE A 49 2.42 19.18 0.72
CA PHE A 49 1.24 19.18 -0.16
C PHE A 49 -0.05 18.60 0.46
N GLY A 50 -0.14 18.45 1.78
CA GLY A 50 -1.35 17.94 2.45
C GLY A 50 -1.48 16.42 2.56
N PHE A 51 -0.57 15.66 1.94
CA PHE A 51 -0.66 14.19 1.84
C PHE A 51 0.70 13.45 1.87
N HIS A 52 1.82 14.15 1.83
CA HIS A 52 3.14 13.54 2.00
C HIS A 52 3.66 13.77 3.41
N GLU A 53 4.12 12.71 4.06
CA GLU A 53 4.84 12.85 5.32
C GLU A 53 6.20 13.51 5.09
N LYS A 54 6.58 14.37 6.03
CA LYS A 54 7.94 14.91 6.12
C LYS A 54 8.39 14.89 7.58
N TRP A 55 9.62 14.45 7.79
CA TRP A 55 10.22 14.37 9.12
C TRP A 55 11.44 15.26 9.19
N ILE A 56 11.46 16.15 10.18
CA ILE A 56 12.59 17.01 10.45
C ILE A 56 13.02 16.84 11.90
N TRP A 57 14.33 16.89 12.15
CA TRP A 57 14.85 16.82 13.50
C TRP A 57 15.92 17.89 13.73
N GLY A 58 16.03 18.33 14.97
CA GLY A 58 16.86 19.47 15.32
C GLY A 58 16.81 19.78 16.81
N LYS A 59 17.46 20.88 17.18
CA LYS A 59 17.43 21.40 18.55
C LYS A 59 16.31 22.44 18.67
N LEU A 60 15.57 22.37 19.77
CA LEU A 60 14.54 23.37 20.05
C LEU A 60 15.18 24.76 20.19
N GLY A 61 14.64 25.73 19.46
CA GLY A 61 15.12 27.12 19.40
C GLY A 61 16.18 27.39 18.33
N ASP A 62 16.73 26.35 17.68
CA ASP A 62 17.67 26.53 16.57
C ASP A 62 16.93 26.81 15.25
N ARG A 63 17.61 27.52 14.34
CA ARG A 63 17.08 27.85 13.01
C ARG A 63 17.23 26.70 12.00
N GLU A 64 18.23 25.85 12.19
CA GLU A 64 18.56 24.78 11.25
C GLU A 64 18.01 23.45 11.73
N TRP A 65 17.20 22.83 10.87
CA TRP A 65 16.59 21.52 11.08
C TRP A 65 16.94 20.63 9.89
N SER A 66 17.28 19.38 10.18
CA SER A 66 17.66 18.40 9.16
C SER A 66 16.48 17.52 8.81
N GLU A 67 16.27 17.29 7.51
CA GLU A 67 15.28 16.34 7.02
C GLU A 67 15.78 14.91 7.16
N ILE A 68 14.90 13.99 7.53
CA ILE A 68 15.18 12.55 7.62
C ILE A 68 14.03 11.74 7.02
N VAL A 69 14.31 10.46 6.79
CA VAL A 69 13.30 9.48 6.38
C VAL A 69 13.18 8.42 7.45
N LEU A 70 11.94 8.08 7.79
CA LEU A 70 11.60 7.02 8.73
C LEU A 70 10.94 5.88 7.96
N TYR A 71 11.30 4.65 8.28
CA TYR A 71 10.75 3.45 7.67
C TYR A 71 10.00 2.65 8.73
N ASP A 72 8.79 2.17 8.41
CA ASP A 72 8.03 1.32 9.32
C ASP A 72 8.85 0.09 9.72
N GLU A 73 8.67 -0.32 10.97
CA GLU A 73 9.31 -1.50 11.56
C GLU A 73 10.85 -1.45 11.57
N GLN A 74 11.45 -0.29 11.28
CA GLN A 74 12.90 -0.10 11.34
C GLN A 74 13.26 0.94 12.41
N PRO A 75 14.16 0.61 13.34
CA PRO A 75 14.65 1.58 14.32
C PRO A 75 15.47 2.67 13.63
N HIS A 76 15.44 3.88 14.18
CA HIS A 76 16.25 5.00 13.68
C HIS A 76 17.20 5.51 14.77
N THR A 77 18.46 5.76 14.40
CA THR A 77 19.50 6.18 15.34
C THR A 77 20.06 7.55 14.96
N PHE A 78 19.93 8.51 15.86
CA PHE A 78 20.46 9.87 15.76
C PHE A 78 21.82 9.96 16.45
N ARG A 79 22.83 10.40 15.72
CA ARG A 79 24.13 10.76 16.30
C ARG A 79 24.09 12.21 16.77
N ILE A 80 24.36 12.42 18.05
CA ILE A 80 24.43 13.73 18.66
C ILE A 80 25.88 13.95 19.10
N ASP A 81 26.68 14.57 18.24
CA ASP A 81 28.11 14.90 18.40
C ASP A 81 28.77 14.34 19.67
N THR A 82 28.93 15.18 20.71
CA THR A 82 29.60 14.85 21.96
C THR A 82 28.71 14.13 22.98
N PHE A 83 27.41 13.97 22.70
CA PHE A 83 26.39 13.46 23.63
C PHE A 83 25.95 12.01 23.33
N GLY A 84 26.52 11.40 22.29
CA GLY A 84 26.35 9.99 21.97
C GLY A 84 25.27 9.74 20.93
N VAL A 85 24.49 8.67 21.13
CA VAL A 85 23.47 8.19 20.19
C VAL A 85 22.13 8.08 20.87
N VAL A 86 21.09 8.54 20.18
CA VAL A 86 19.69 8.42 20.60
C VAL A 86 18.98 7.51 19.59
N THR A 87 18.32 6.47 20.07
CA THR A 87 17.66 5.49 19.20
C THR A 87 16.17 5.47 19.48
N ILE A 88 15.37 5.55 18.41
CA ILE A 88 13.94 5.26 18.44
C ILE A 88 13.77 3.81 17.97
N GLY A 89 13.08 3.00 18.77
CA GLY A 89 12.76 1.62 18.43
C GLY A 89 11.78 1.50 17.27
N ALA A 90 11.75 0.34 16.61
CA ALA A 90 10.91 0.05 15.46
C ALA A 90 9.41 0.34 15.72
N GLU A 91 8.89 -0.10 16.87
CA GLU A 91 7.49 0.13 17.26
C GLU A 91 7.18 1.62 17.46
N GLY A 92 8.13 2.37 18.04
CA GLY A 92 8.01 3.82 18.21
C GLY A 92 7.96 4.55 16.86
N ILE A 93 8.78 4.14 15.90
CA ILE A 93 8.74 4.69 14.53
C ILE A 93 7.40 4.43 13.86
N THR A 94 6.91 3.18 13.88
CA THR A 94 5.61 2.84 13.30
C THR A 94 4.47 3.60 13.97
N GLN A 95 4.52 3.80 15.30
CA GLN A 95 3.52 4.60 16.01
C GLN A 95 3.54 6.06 15.58
N LEU A 96 4.71 6.70 15.51
CA LEU A 96 4.84 8.10 15.10
C LEU A 96 4.33 8.32 13.66
N ARG A 97 4.74 7.46 12.72
CA ARG A 97 4.27 7.50 11.32
C ARG A 97 2.77 7.32 11.22
N ARG A 98 2.20 6.34 11.92
CA ARG A 98 0.74 6.14 11.96
C ARG A 98 -0.01 7.39 12.46
N HIS A 99 0.49 8.04 13.51
CA HIS A 99 -0.13 9.27 14.04
C HIS A 99 0.00 10.47 13.09
N LEU A 100 1.08 10.55 12.30
CA LEU A 100 1.22 11.59 11.29
C LEU A 100 0.27 11.34 10.14
N LEU A 101 0.31 10.15 9.53
CA LEU A 101 -0.54 9.78 8.40
C LEU A 101 -2.03 9.96 8.72
N ALA A 102 -2.46 9.59 9.94
CA ALA A 102 -3.86 9.73 10.37
C ALA A 102 -4.36 11.19 10.42
N GLN A 103 -3.48 12.17 10.29
CA GLN A 103 -3.81 13.59 10.20
C GLN A 103 -3.74 14.13 8.76
N LEU A 104 -3.14 13.39 7.82
CA LEU A 104 -2.97 13.79 6.42
C LEU A 104 -4.15 13.36 5.56
N SER A 105 -4.35 14.05 4.43
CA SER A 105 -5.30 13.57 3.41
C SER A 105 -4.69 12.38 2.64
N PRO A 106 -5.49 11.38 2.24
CA PRO A 106 -4.99 10.30 1.39
C PRO A 106 -4.48 10.87 0.06
N PRO A 107 -3.34 10.40 -0.47
CA PRO A 107 -2.81 10.89 -1.74
C PRO A 107 -3.71 10.53 -2.93
N GLY A 108 -3.63 11.32 -4.00
CA GLY A 108 -4.38 11.11 -5.25
C GLY A 108 -5.72 11.83 -5.30
N ASP A 109 -6.22 12.03 -6.52
CA ASP A 109 -7.48 12.74 -6.78
C ASP A 109 -8.69 11.81 -6.67
N HIS A 110 -9.61 12.17 -5.79
CA HIS A 110 -10.81 11.39 -5.57
C HIS A 110 -11.76 11.39 -6.78
N LEU A 111 -11.98 12.55 -7.41
CA LEU A 111 -12.97 12.68 -8.47
C LEU A 111 -12.59 11.85 -9.70
N SER A 112 -11.30 11.85 -10.05
CA SER A 112 -10.74 11.01 -11.11
C SER A 112 -10.87 9.52 -10.78
N THR A 113 -10.61 9.16 -9.52
CA THR A 113 -10.76 7.77 -9.04
C THR A 113 -12.21 7.31 -9.16
N LEU A 114 -13.17 8.11 -8.70
CA LEU A 114 -14.60 7.80 -8.81
C LEU A 114 -15.08 7.74 -10.24
N ALA A 115 -14.65 8.67 -11.10
CA ALA A 115 -15.03 8.67 -12.50
C ALA A 115 -14.58 7.37 -13.18
N LEU A 116 -13.35 6.92 -12.91
CA LEU A 116 -12.81 5.68 -13.42
C LEU A 116 -13.56 4.46 -12.87
N LEU A 117 -13.78 4.39 -11.57
CA LEU A 117 -14.51 3.29 -10.95
C LEU A 117 -15.95 3.22 -11.48
N SER A 118 -16.61 4.36 -11.61
CA SER A 118 -17.98 4.46 -12.16
C SER A 118 -18.07 3.99 -13.61
N ASP A 119 -17.09 4.35 -14.45
CA ASP A 119 -17.01 3.85 -15.83
C ASP A 119 -16.88 2.32 -15.88
N LEU A 120 -16.09 1.74 -14.97
CA LEU A 120 -15.94 0.28 -14.89
C LEU A 120 -17.23 -0.41 -14.45
N LEU A 121 -17.94 0.15 -13.46
CA LEU A 121 -19.17 -0.45 -12.93
C LEU A 121 -20.37 -0.33 -13.89
N LYS A 122 -20.48 0.77 -14.65
CA LYS A 122 -21.52 0.93 -15.68
C LYS A 122 -21.44 -0.16 -16.76
N ARG A 123 -20.23 -0.64 -17.06
CA ARG A 123 -20.01 -1.76 -18.00
C ARG A 123 -20.46 -3.11 -17.44
N ASN A 124 -20.57 -3.23 -16.11
CA ASN A 124 -20.93 -4.46 -15.38
C ASN A 124 -22.38 -4.47 -14.85
N ALA A 125 -23.28 -3.64 -15.40
CA ALA A 125 -24.71 -3.57 -15.05
C ALA A 125 -25.03 -3.15 -13.60
N ILE A 126 -24.07 -2.64 -12.82
CA ILE A 126 -24.33 -1.97 -11.55
C ILE A 126 -24.68 -0.51 -11.84
N ILE A 127 -25.97 -0.19 -11.82
CA ILE A 127 -26.47 1.16 -12.07
C ILE A 127 -26.25 1.99 -10.80
N LEU A 128 -25.22 2.84 -10.81
CA LEU A 128 -25.17 3.95 -9.85
C LEU A 128 -26.38 4.86 -10.12
N PRO A 129 -27.12 5.30 -9.07
CA PRO A 129 -28.24 6.22 -9.24
C PRO A 129 -27.83 7.44 -10.06
N THR A 130 -28.71 7.87 -10.97
CA THR A 130 -28.56 9.13 -11.72
C THR A 130 -29.65 10.08 -11.24
N PRO A 131 -29.35 11.31 -10.76
CA PRO A 131 -28.05 11.98 -10.72
C PRO A 131 -27.05 11.31 -9.76
N PRO A 132 -25.73 11.50 -9.97
CA PRO A 132 -24.72 10.90 -9.11
C PRO A 132 -25.01 11.27 -7.65
N PRO A 133 -24.98 10.29 -6.72
CA PRO A 133 -25.22 10.57 -5.31
C PRO A 133 -24.23 11.62 -4.81
N SER A 134 -24.60 12.34 -3.74
CA SER A 134 -23.63 13.23 -3.08
C SER A 134 -22.37 12.44 -2.68
N TRP A 135 -21.23 13.12 -2.51
CA TRP A 135 -19.97 12.52 -2.07
C TRP A 135 -20.16 11.45 -0.98
N ASN A 136 -20.87 11.84 0.08
CA ASN A 136 -21.12 11.00 1.24
C ASN A 136 -21.97 9.75 0.89
N GLN A 137 -22.91 9.87 -0.04
CA GLN A 137 -23.73 8.75 -0.48
C GLN A 137 -22.91 7.78 -1.34
N THR A 138 -22.13 8.27 -2.31
CA THR A 138 -21.26 7.43 -3.15
C THR A 138 -20.20 6.72 -2.31
N TRP A 139 -19.58 7.45 -1.38
CA TRP A 139 -18.63 6.89 -0.42
C TRP A 139 -19.26 5.82 0.46
N SER A 140 -20.47 6.05 0.99
CA SER A 140 -21.17 5.05 1.82
C SER A 140 -21.52 3.76 1.07
N LEU A 141 -21.69 3.82 -0.26
CA LEU A 141 -21.90 2.64 -1.09
C LEU A 141 -20.59 1.87 -1.28
N ILE A 142 -19.49 2.58 -1.51
CA ILE A 142 -18.15 2.00 -1.65
C ILE A 142 -17.71 1.33 -0.35
N GLU A 143 -17.89 1.99 0.80
CA GLU A 143 -17.51 1.44 2.11
C GLU A 143 -18.27 0.14 2.48
N ARG A 144 -19.47 -0.08 1.91
CA ARG A 144 -20.29 -1.27 2.18
C ARG A 144 -19.88 -2.51 1.38
N ASP A 145 -19.22 -2.33 0.24
CA ASP A 145 -18.78 -3.41 -0.63
C ASP A 145 -17.26 -3.50 -0.57
N ARG A 146 -16.73 -4.59 0.03
CA ARG A 146 -15.30 -4.80 0.23
C ARG A 146 -14.52 -4.72 -1.09
N ALA A 147 -15.03 -5.30 -2.16
CA ALA A 147 -14.36 -5.31 -3.44
C ALA A 147 -14.35 -3.91 -4.07
N LEU A 148 -15.41 -3.13 -3.91
CA LEU A 148 -15.45 -1.72 -4.35
C LEU A 148 -14.51 -0.84 -3.53
N LEU A 149 -14.43 -1.04 -2.22
CA LEU A 149 -13.51 -0.31 -1.35
C LEU A 149 -12.05 -0.57 -1.74
N LEU A 150 -11.69 -1.85 -1.93
CA LEU A 150 -10.37 -2.25 -2.40
C LEU A 150 -10.08 -1.66 -3.79
N ALA A 151 -11.01 -1.80 -4.74
CA ALA A 151 -10.88 -1.23 -6.08
C ALA A 151 -10.66 0.28 -6.07
N TYR A 152 -11.42 1.00 -5.24
CA TYR A 152 -11.27 2.44 -5.08
C TYR A 152 -9.85 2.81 -4.60
N TRP A 153 -9.35 2.19 -3.54
CA TRP A 153 -8.02 2.49 -3.02
C TRP A 153 -6.91 2.07 -3.97
N GLY A 154 -7.04 0.91 -4.61
CA GLY A 154 -6.14 0.44 -5.65
C GLY A 154 -6.04 1.43 -6.82
N LEU A 155 -7.19 1.88 -7.35
CA LEU A 155 -7.21 2.84 -8.45
C LEU A 155 -6.62 4.19 -8.03
N ARG A 156 -6.96 4.69 -6.84
CA ARG A 156 -6.43 5.96 -6.33
C ARG A 156 -4.91 5.91 -6.18
N TRP A 157 -4.39 4.82 -5.61
CA TRP A 157 -2.95 4.60 -5.48
C TRP A 157 -2.27 4.54 -6.86
N ALA A 158 -2.82 3.76 -7.77
CA ALA A 158 -2.27 3.62 -9.12
C ALA A 158 -2.25 4.95 -9.88
N LEU A 159 -3.29 5.77 -9.77
CA LEU A 159 -3.37 7.09 -10.41
C LEU A 159 -2.40 8.10 -9.79
N THR A 160 -2.22 8.07 -8.46
CA THR A 160 -1.26 8.94 -7.75
C THR A 160 0.15 8.79 -8.31
N TRP A 161 0.55 7.55 -8.59
CA TRP A 161 1.92 7.20 -9.00
C TRP A 161 2.06 6.93 -10.51
N ASP A 162 1.03 7.23 -11.31
CA ASP A 162 0.97 6.96 -12.76
C ASP A 162 1.29 5.49 -13.14
N LEU A 163 0.85 4.53 -12.33
CA LEU A 163 1.10 3.10 -12.50
C LEU A 163 0.10 2.47 -13.48
N GLN A 164 0.29 2.73 -14.78
CA GLN A 164 -0.64 2.28 -15.82
C GLN A 164 -0.83 0.76 -15.90
N ASP A 165 0.20 -0.03 -15.58
CA ASP A 165 0.08 -1.50 -15.57
C ASP A 165 -0.75 -2.01 -14.38
N MET A 166 -0.65 -1.35 -13.22
CA MET A 166 -1.52 -1.61 -12.07
C MET A 166 -2.97 -1.25 -12.41
N VAL A 167 -3.22 -0.12 -13.07
CA VAL A 167 -4.58 0.23 -13.54
C VAL A 167 -5.16 -0.85 -14.45
N ARG A 168 -4.38 -1.42 -15.38
CA ARG A 168 -4.85 -2.49 -16.27
C ARG A 168 -5.22 -3.75 -15.51
N ARG A 169 -4.40 -4.16 -14.54
CA ARG A 169 -4.65 -5.32 -13.67
C ARG A 169 -5.88 -5.14 -12.79
N LEU A 170 -6.00 -3.98 -12.15
CA LEU A 170 -7.17 -3.61 -11.35
C LEU A 170 -8.45 -3.65 -12.20
N LYS A 171 -8.42 -3.06 -13.40
CA LYS A 171 -9.56 -3.12 -14.34
C LYS A 171 -9.95 -4.55 -14.67
N LEU A 172 -8.98 -5.41 -14.98
CA LEU A 172 -9.24 -6.79 -15.31
C LEU A 172 -9.90 -7.53 -14.13
N TRP A 173 -9.38 -7.36 -12.92
CA TRP A 173 -9.95 -7.94 -11.71
C TRP A 173 -11.39 -7.45 -11.49
N ILE A 174 -11.62 -6.14 -11.46
CA ILE A 174 -12.94 -5.55 -11.23
C ILE A 174 -13.96 -6.00 -12.29
N LEU A 175 -13.53 -6.06 -13.56
CA LEU A 175 -14.44 -6.37 -14.65
C LEU A 175 -14.79 -7.86 -14.74
N LYS A 176 -13.84 -8.75 -14.43
CA LYS A 176 -14.01 -10.18 -14.70
C LYS A 176 -14.05 -11.10 -13.48
N ALA A 177 -13.57 -10.66 -12.33
CA ALA A 177 -13.39 -11.51 -11.16
C ALA A 177 -13.57 -10.76 -9.83
N LYS A 178 -14.44 -9.73 -9.82
CA LYS A 178 -14.66 -8.86 -8.66
C LYS A 178 -14.94 -9.66 -7.38
N ASP A 179 -15.81 -10.67 -7.52
CA ASP A 179 -16.34 -11.45 -6.40
C ASP A 179 -15.62 -12.81 -6.23
N ALA A 180 -14.55 -13.06 -6.99
CA ALA A 180 -13.83 -14.33 -6.94
C ALA A 180 -12.97 -14.48 -5.68
N PHE A 181 -12.48 -13.36 -5.13
CA PHE A 181 -11.46 -13.32 -4.09
C PHE A 181 -12.09 -13.04 -2.71
N ASP A 182 -11.56 -13.69 -1.68
CA ASP A 182 -11.89 -13.42 -0.28
C ASP A 182 -10.64 -13.56 0.60
N GLU A 183 -10.62 -12.88 1.75
CA GLU A 183 -9.46 -12.82 2.65
C GLU A 183 -9.25 -14.10 3.48
N VAL A 184 -10.22 -15.02 3.50
CA VAL A 184 -10.26 -16.13 4.46
C VAL A 184 -9.88 -17.46 3.81
N ASN A 185 -10.45 -17.76 2.65
CA ASN A 185 -10.34 -19.05 1.97
C ASN A 185 -9.73 -18.93 0.56
N ARG A 186 -9.78 -17.74 -0.05
CA ARG A 186 -9.45 -17.49 -1.46
C ARG A 186 -8.41 -16.38 -1.63
N MET A 187 -7.37 -16.40 -0.80
CA MET A 187 -6.27 -15.44 -0.90
C MET A 187 -5.13 -16.00 -1.77
N PRO A 188 -4.82 -15.36 -2.92
CA PRO A 188 -3.67 -15.73 -3.74
C PRO A 188 -2.35 -15.34 -3.06
N ARG A 189 -1.26 -16.02 -3.43
CA ARG A 189 0.11 -15.62 -3.03
C ARG A 189 0.97 -15.42 -4.26
N ILE A 190 1.71 -14.32 -4.31
CA ILE A 190 2.49 -13.93 -5.47
C ILE A 190 3.94 -13.64 -5.07
N TRP A 191 4.88 -14.02 -5.92
CA TRP A 191 6.30 -13.74 -5.76
C TRP A 191 6.88 -13.23 -7.08
N PHE A 192 7.93 -12.42 -6.96
CA PHE A 192 8.55 -11.74 -8.09
C PHE A 192 10.05 -11.94 -8.08
N SER A 193 10.66 -12.01 -9.27
CA SER A 193 12.11 -11.93 -9.42
C SER A 193 12.49 -11.19 -10.70
N ILE A 194 13.48 -10.33 -10.56
CA ILE A 194 14.13 -9.61 -11.67
C ILE A 194 15.33 -10.41 -12.19
N THR A 195 16.01 -11.16 -11.32
CA THR A 195 17.17 -12.00 -11.69
C THR A 195 16.75 -13.30 -12.37
N GLY A 196 15.48 -13.67 -12.24
CA GLY A 196 14.92 -14.94 -12.72
C GLY A 196 14.97 -16.07 -11.69
N GLU A 197 15.64 -15.86 -10.56
CA GLU A 197 15.75 -16.85 -9.48
C GLU A 197 14.87 -16.47 -8.28
N PRO A 198 14.21 -17.44 -7.63
CA PRO A 198 13.45 -17.18 -6.41
C PRO A 198 14.37 -16.91 -5.21
N SER A 199 13.91 -16.09 -4.27
CA SER A 199 14.62 -15.85 -3.01
C SER A 199 14.53 -17.06 -2.07
N GLU A 200 15.45 -17.17 -1.11
CA GLU A 200 15.40 -18.22 -0.08
C GLU A 200 14.11 -18.17 0.75
N VAL A 201 13.58 -16.97 1.02
CA VAL A 201 12.28 -16.79 1.69
C VAL A 201 11.15 -17.36 0.84
N ALA A 202 11.13 -17.07 -0.46
CA ALA A 202 10.13 -17.62 -1.37
C ALA A 202 10.23 -19.15 -1.44
N LEU A 203 11.43 -19.71 -1.55
CA LEU A 203 11.65 -21.17 -1.56
C LEU A 203 11.16 -21.84 -0.27
N SER A 204 11.39 -21.21 0.89
CA SER A 204 10.88 -21.69 2.16
C SER A 204 9.34 -21.69 2.21
N ASP A 205 8.71 -20.59 1.78
CA ASP A 205 7.25 -20.47 1.71
C ASP A 205 6.64 -21.50 0.76
N TRP A 206 7.31 -21.74 -0.36
CA TRP A 206 6.90 -22.72 -1.34
C TRP A 206 6.98 -24.15 -0.82
N GLY A 207 8.03 -24.48 -0.07
CA GLY A 207 8.16 -25.77 0.60
C GLY A 207 6.98 -26.06 1.53
N ASN A 208 6.51 -25.05 2.26
CA ASN A 208 5.32 -25.16 3.12
C ASN A 208 4.02 -25.39 2.33
N LEU A 209 3.98 -25.01 1.05
CA LEU A 209 2.86 -25.25 0.13
C LEU A 209 2.99 -26.56 -0.65
N GLY A 210 4.05 -27.34 -0.39
CA GLY A 210 4.35 -28.58 -1.11
C GLY A 210 4.97 -28.38 -2.50
N PHE A 211 5.46 -27.17 -2.82
CA PHE A 211 6.20 -26.88 -4.05
C PHE A 211 7.71 -26.91 -3.78
N GLY A 212 8.41 -27.83 -4.43
CA GLY A 212 9.86 -27.98 -4.35
C GLY A 212 10.60 -27.61 -5.64
N ARG A 213 11.93 -27.76 -5.62
CA ARG A 213 12.81 -27.39 -6.75
C ARG A 213 12.59 -28.27 -7.99
N GLU A 214 12.17 -29.51 -7.81
CA GLU A 214 11.79 -30.44 -8.88
C GLU A 214 10.63 -29.88 -9.71
N HIS A 215 9.61 -29.33 -9.05
CA HIS A 215 8.46 -28.72 -9.71
C HIS A 215 8.84 -27.45 -10.49
N LEU A 216 9.79 -26.65 -9.99
CA LEU A 216 10.33 -25.51 -10.72
C LEU A 216 11.01 -25.94 -12.03
N ARG A 217 11.81 -27.02 -11.99
CA ARG A 217 12.46 -27.55 -13.21
C ARG A 217 11.42 -28.00 -14.24
N HIS A 218 10.30 -28.57 -13.79
CA HIS A 218 9.19 -28.93 -14.67
C HIS A 218 8.58 -27.68 -15.36
N LEU A 219 8.32 -26.61 -14.61
CA LEU A 219 7.78 -25.35 -15.16
C LEU A 219 8.74 -24.69 -16.16
N GLU A 220 10.05 -24.75 -15.90
CA GLU A 220 11.07 -24.21 -16.80
C GLU A 220 11.22 -25.05 -18.08
N ALA A 221 11.00 -26.36 -18.00
CA ALA A 221 11.10 -27.27 -19.14
C ALA A 221 9.91 -27.19 -20.10
N GLU A 222 8.72 -26.80 -19.63
CA GLU A 222 7.52 -26.69 -20.49
C GLU A 222 7.65 -25.63 -21.59
N GLY A 223 8.48 -24.59 -21.39
CA GLY A 223 8.79 -23.59 -22.42
C GLY A 223 7.62 -22.69 -22.86
N SER A 224 6.43 -22.83 -22.26
CA SER A 224 5.26 -21.97 -22.52
C SER A 224 5.21 -20.81 -21.52
N ASN A 225 4.39 -19.79 -21.80
CA ASN A 225 4.24 -18.63 -20.92
C ASN A 225 2.82 -18.05 -21.04
N PRO A 226 1.98 -18.12 -19.99
CA PRO A 226 2.25 -18.72 -18.67
C PRO A 226 2.21 -20.26 -18.66
N THR A 227 2.89 -20.87 -17.70
CA THR A 227 2.84 -22.31 -17.36
C THR A 227 2.12 -22.54 -16.04
N VAL A 228 1.58 -23.74 -15.85
CA VAL A 228 0.83 -24.10 -14.62
C VAL A 228 1.05 -25.55 -14.25
N ILE A 229 1.20 -25.81 -12.95
CA ILE A 229 1.17 -27.15 -12.39
C ILE A 229 0.19 -27.22 -11.23
N ARG A 230 -0.35 -28.42 -11.00
CA ARG A 230 -1.19 -28.71 -9.84
C ARG A 230 -0.33 -29.35 -8.73
N ILE A 231 -0.57 -28.90 -7.50
CA ILE A 231 0.12 -29.38 -6.29
C ILE A 231 -0.96 -29.68 -5.25
N GLY A 232 -0.70 -30.58 -4.30
CA GLY A 232 -1.70 -31.21 -3.42
C GLY A 232 -2.74 -30.32 -2.70
N GLY A 233 -2.61 -28.99 -2.70
CA GLY A 233 -3.61 -28.04 -2.20
C GLY A 233 -4.05 -26.93 -3.17
N GLY A 234 -3.49 -26.85 -4.38
CA GLY A 234 -3.77 -25.74 -5.29
C GLY A 234 -2.99 -25.80 -6.61
N TYR A 235 -2.85 -24.63 -7.23
CA TYR A 235 -2.24 -24.46 -8.54
C TYR A 235 -1.11 -23.45 -8.45
N PHE A 236 0.02 -23.77 -9.07
CA PHE A 236 1.17 -22.90 -9.13
C PHE A 236 1.43 -22.50 -10.57
N LEU A 237 1.41 -21.19 -10.83
CA LEU A 237 1.58 -20.61 -12.15
C LEU A 237 2.91 -19.87 -12.21
N GLN A 238 3.53 -19.92 -13.39
CA GLN A 238 4.69 -19.12 -13.72
C GLN A 238 4.39 -18.25 -14.94
N TYR A 239 4.78 -16.99 -14.87
CA TYR A 239 4.59 -16.01 -15.94
C TYR A 239 5.83 -15.14 -16.11
N TRP A 240 6.19 -14.88 -17.35
CA TRP A 240 7.27 -13.97 -17.71
C TRP A 240 6.68 -12.71 -18.32
N GLN A 241 6.88 -11.58 -17.65
CA GLN A 241 6.47 -10.28 -18.14
C GLN A 241 7.67 -9.56 -18.76
N HIS A 242 7.56 -9.24 -20.05
CA HIS A 242 8.56 -8.44 -20.74
C HIS A 242 8.18 -6.96 -20.68
N HIS A 243 9.00 -6.15 -20.01
CA HIS A 243 8.85 -4.69 -20.11
C HIS A 243 9.51 -4.17 -21.38
N ARG A 244 8.68 -3.89 -22.39
CA ARG A 244 9.11 -3.40 -23.71
C ARG A 244 9.57 -1.93 -23.73
N ARG A 245 9.60 -1.24 -22.59
CA ARG A 245 9.91 0.20 -22.51
C ARG A 245 11.40 0.52 -22.36
N THR A 246 12.25 -0.48 -22.14
CA THR A 246 13.70 -0.30 -21.96
C THR A 246 14.49 -0.89 -23.14
N ARG A 247 15.66 -0.32 -23.42
CA ARG A 247 16.56 -0.73 -24.51
C ARG A 247 17.00 -2.20 -24.36
N ASP A 248 17.13 -2.66 -23.12
CA ASP A 248 17.21 -4.06 -22.73
C ASP A 248 15.89 -4.45 -22.05
N PRO A 249 15.09 -5.38 -22.60
CA PRO A 249 13.81 -5.74 -22.02
C PRO A 249 14.03 -6.45 -20.69
N LEU A 250 13.70 -5.77 -19.59
CA LEU A 250 13.64 -6.39 -18.27
C LEU A 250 12.58 -7.49 -18.28
N VAL A 251 12.98 -8.70 -17.90
CA VAL A 251 12.08 -9.85 -17.77
C VAL A 251 11.77 -10.04 -16.30
N TYR A 252 10.51 -9.83 -15.93
CA TYR A 252 10.03 -10.09 -14.59
C TYR A 252 9.45 -11.50 -14.55
N ARG A 253 10.02 -12.36 -13.72
CA ARG A 253 9.39 -13.64 -13.39
C ARG A 253 8.39 -13.43 -12.27
N VAL A 254 7.17 -13.90 -12.52
CA VAL A 254 6.06 -13.89 -11.59
C VAL A 254 5.69 -15.33 -11.29
N TRP A 255 5.60 -15.66 -10.02
CA TRP A 255 5.04 -16.93 -9.56
C TRP A 255 3.79 -16.66 -8.76
N LEU A 256 2.75 -17.44 -9.02
CA LEU A 256 1.44 -17.26 -8.38
C LEU A 256 0.93 -18.61 -7.88
N TYR A 257 0.64 -18.68 -6.59
CA TYR A 257 -0.09 -19.79 -6.00
C TYR A 257 -1.56 -19.43 -5.80
N LEU A 258 -2.44 -20.33 -6.22
CA LEU A 258 -3.88 -20.25 -6.06
C LEU A 258 -4.39 -21.48 -5.30
N PRO A 259 -5.08 -21.31 -4.16
CA PRO A 259 -5.84 -22.39 -3.55
C PRO A 259 -6.85 -22.98 -4.53
N THR A 260 -7.12 -24.30 -4.44
CA THR A 260 -8.08 -24.98 -5.32
C THR A 260 -9.43 -24.25 -5.47
N PRO A 261 -10.08 -23.76 -4.39
CA PRO A 261 -11.37 -23.08 -4.52
C PRO A 261 -11.30 -21.79 -5.35
N LEU A 262 -10.18 -21.06 -5.27
CA LEU A 262 -9.96 -19.85 -6.06
C LEU A 262 -9.64 -20.18 -7.52
N TRP A 263 -8.88 -21.26 -7.76
CA TRP A 263 -8.63 -21.74 -9.11
C TRP A 263 -9.93 -22.10 -9.84
N GLU A 264 -10.79 -22.90 -9.21
CA GLU A 264 -12.08 -23.32 -9.76
C GLU A 264 -12.96 -22.11 -10.06
N GLU A 265 -13.02 -21.14 -9.15
CA GLU A 265 -13.75 -19.89 -9.37
C GLU A 265 -13.22 -19.13 -10.60
N LEU A 266 -11.91 -18.92 -10.70
CA LEU A 266 -11.33 -18.12 -11.79
C LEU A 266 -11.33 -18.83 -13.14
N ARG A 267 -11.04 -20.13 -13.17
CA ARG A 267 -10.85 -20.91 -14.41
C ARG A 267 -12.12 -21.60 -14.89
N ASP A 268 -12.93 -22.10 -13.98
CA ASP A 268 -14.09 -22.92 -14.33
C ASP A 268 -15.38 -22.09 -14.29
N HIS A 269 -15.52 -21.17 -13.33
CA HIS A 269 -16.68 -20.27 -13.27
C HIS A 269 -16.51 -19.02 -14.16
N TYR A 270 -15.46 -18.22 -13.94
CA TYR A 270 -15.21 -17.00 -14.70
C TYR A 270 -14.51 -17.21 -16.05
N LEU A 271 -14.06 -18.44 -16.34
CA LEU A 271 -13.45 -18.85 -17.62
C LEU A 271 -12.24 -17.99 -18.05
N LEU A 272 -11.48 -17.46 -17.08
CA LEU A 272 -10.33 -16.61 -17.36
C LEU A 272 -9.20 -17.41 -18.00
N SER A 273 -8.52 -16.86 -19.00
CA SER A 273 -7.24 -17.43 -19.47
C SER A 273 -6.17 -17.39 -18.37
N LEU A 274 -5.11 -18.21 -18.49
CA LEU A 274 -4.03 -18.23 -17.50
C LEU A 274 -3.38 -16.85 -17.29
N THR A 275 -3.20 -16.08 -18.36
CA THR A 275 -2.70 -14.70 -18.28
C THR A 275 -3.66 -13.82 -17.50
N GLU A 276 -4.97 -13.95 -17.74
CA GLU A 276 -5.98 -13.16 -17.03
C GLU A 276 -6.07 -13.52 -15.55
N VAL A 277 -5.97 -14.81 -15.22
CA VAL A 277 -5.89 -15.29 -13.83
C VAL A 277 -4.73 -14.60 -13.09
N ILE A 278 -3.55 -14.56 -13.69
CA ILE A 278 -2.37 -13.94 -13.08
C ILE A 278 -2.55 -12.43 -12.93
N GLN A 279 -2.98 -11.75 -13.98
CA GLN A 279 -3.15 -10.30 -13.97
C GLN A 279 -4.27 -9.86 -13.02
N ALA A 280 -5.38 -10.60 -12.93
CA ALA A 280 -6.48 -10.31 -12.00
C ALA A 280 -6.06 -10.56 -10.55
N SER A 281 -5.40 -11.69 -10.27
CA SER A 281 -4.92 -12.00 -8.91
C SER A 281 -3.88 -10.99 -8.43
N TRP A 282 -2.98 -10.56 -9.32
CA TRP A 282 -2.02 -9.51 -9.02
C TRP A 282 -2.73 -8.16 -8.78
N GLY A 283 -3.69 -7.78 -9.62
CA GLY A 283 -4.48 -6.56 -9.41
C GLY A 283 -5.23 -6.55 -8.07
N TYR A 284 -5.81 -7.69 -7.67
CA TYR A 284 -6.45 -7.84 -6.36
C TYR A 284 -5.46 -7.61 -5.21
N LEU A 285 -4.28 -8.24 -5.25
CA LEU A 285 -3.25 -8.06 -4.21
C LEU A 285 -2.74 -6.62 -4.15
N GLU A 286 -2.55 -5.96 -5.30
CA GLU A 286 -2.21 -4.55 -5.36
C GLU A 286 -3.29 -3.66 -4.74
N ALA A 287 -4.58 -4.02 -4.89
CA ALA A 287 -5.69 -3.31 -4.25
C ALA A 287 -5.69 -3.49 -2.72
N VAL A 288 -5.41 -4.70 -2.24
CA VAL A 288 -5.28 -5.01 -0.82
C VAL A 288 -4.14 -4.22 -0.19
N ASP A 289 -2.97 -4.18 -0.84
CA ASP A 289 -1.82 -3.43 -0.33
C ASP A 289 -2.06 -1.92 -0.40
N ALA A 290 -2.67 -1.41 -1.46
CA ALA A 290 -3.07 -0.01 -1.54
C ALA A 290 -4.04 0.38 -0.41
N GLU A 291 -5.01 -0.47 -0.08
CA GLU A 291 -5.95 -0.21 1.01
C GLU A 291 -5.27 -0.20 2.39
N LYS A 292 -4.32 -1.11 2.65
CA LYS A 292 -3.50 -1.08 3.87
C LYS A 292 -2.73 0.23 3.99
N GLN A 293 -2.14 0.74 2.90
CA GLN A 293 -1.41 2.01 2.91
C GLN A 293 -2.35 3.21 3.08
N MET A 294 -3.47 3.23 2.34
CA MET A 294 -4.41 4.35 2.32
C MET A 294 -5.25 4.44 3.59
N SER A 295 -5.54 3.33 4.26
CA SER A 295 -6.29 3.30 5.51
C SER A 295 -5.57 3.95 6.69
N LEU A 296 -4.25 4.19 6.58
CA LEU A 296 -3.46 4.93 7.56
C LEU A 296 -3.76 6.43 7.54
N TYR A 297 -4.28 6.94 6.43
CA TYR A 297 -4.56 8.36 6.26
C TYR A 297 -5.88 8.76 6.93
N SER A 298 -6.04 10.06 7.18
CA SER A 298 -7.33 10.58 7.65
C SER A 298 -8.42 10.30 6.62
N LYS A 299 -9.67 10.09 7.06
CA LYS A 299 -10.79 10.07 6.12
C LYS A 299 -10.89 11.43 5.45
N GLU A 300 -10.80 11.43 4.12
CA GLU A 300 -10.86 12.64 3.30
C GLU A 300 -12.10 13.47 3.67
N LYS A 301 -11.86 14.72 4.09
CA LYS A 301 -12.94 15.66 4.37
C LYS A 301 -13.53 16.09 3.03
N ASP A 302 -14.86 16.05 2.94
CA ASP A 302 -15.65 16.40 1.75
C ASP A 302 -15.03 17.58 0.96
N PRO A 303 -14.53 17.37 -0.27
CA PRO A 303 -13.86 18.41 -1.06
C PRO A 303 -14.82 19.52 -1.49
N SER A 304 -16.14 19.34 -1.37
CA SER A 304 -17.10 20.44 -1.55
C SER A 304 -17.00 21.50 -0.44
N ARG A 305 -16.37 21.16 0.71
CA ARG A 305 -16.11 22.11 1.80
C ARG A 305 -14.78 22.85 1.66
N SER A 306 -13.80 22.31 0.93
CA SER A 306 -12.51 22.99 0.71
C SER A 306 -12.58 24.11 -0.34
N CYS A 307 -13.58 24.09 -1.24
CA CYS A 307 -13.81 25.16 -2.20
C CYS A 307 -14.65 26.33 -1.66
N ALA A 308 -15.12 26.27 -0.40
CA ALA A 308 -15.94 27.32 0.22
C ALA A 308 -15.12 28.34 1.03
N SER A 309 -13.80 28.23 1.03
CA SER A 309 -12.88 29.17 1.68
C SER A 309 -11.86 29.71 0.68
N VAL A 310 -12.35 30.55 -0.23
CA VAL A 310 -11.58 31.62 -0.89
C VAL A 310 -12.41 32.89 -0.80
#